data_AF-A0A2M9C9N4-F1
#
_entry.id   AF-A0A2M9C9N4-F1
#
_cell.length_a   1.000
_cell.length_b   1.000
_cell.length_c   1.000
_cell.angle_alpha   90.00
_cell.angle_beta   90.00
_cell.angle_gamma   90.00
#
_symmetry.space_group_name_H-M   'P 1'
#
loop_
_entity.id
_entity.type
_entity.pdbx_description
1 polymer ?
#
loop_
_entity_poly.entity_id
_entity_poly.type
_entity_poly.pdbx_seq_one_letter_code
_entity_poly.pdbx_strand_id
1 'polypeptide(L)'
;MYNNYISFILILLFLINCKNKPIECEGVDIQIENRWCESNGGIRNLNIKNKTDLAFICKRINQFSEGEEVRIAYSYGEIDLYLNTRKIQAIFTYKNGVVYRVGVGRYVHDEELTNRILELMKINNRCWDENCR
;
A
#
# COMPACT_ATOMS: atom_id res chain seq x y z
N MET A 1 35.18 -8.07 30.81
CA MET A 1 34.27 -9.03 30.13
C MET A 1 32.89 -8.43 29.80
N TYR A 2 32.75 -7.11 29.60
CA TYR A 2 31.45 -6.46 29.34
C TYR A 2 31.22 -6.02 27.86
N ASN A 3 32.28 -5.92 27.05
CA ASN A 3 32.19 -5.40 25.68
C ASN A 3 31.54 -6.36 24.67
N ASN A 4 31.60 -7.68 24.89
CA ASN A 4 31.01 -8.66 23.96
C ASN A 4 29.49 -8.81 24.12
N TYR A 5 28.93 -8.47 25.28
CA TYR A 5 27.49 -8.61 25.56
C TYR A 5 26.66 -7.49 24.91
N ILE A 6 27.18 -6.27 24.87
CA ILE A 6 26.52 -5.11 24.24
C ILE A 6 26.45 -5.28 22.72
N SER A 7 27.52 -5.82 22.11
CA SER A 7 27.56 -6.11 20.66
C SER A 7 26.52 -7.18 20.26
N PHE A 8 26.34 -8.21 21.08
CA PHE A 8 25.35 -9.27 20.84
C PHE A 8 23.90 -8.75 20.94
N ILE A 9 23.62 -7.86 21.90
CA ILE A 9 22.29 -7.22 22.03
C ILE A 9 21.99 -6.31 20.83
N LEU A 10 22.99 -5.56 20.33
CA LEU A 10 22.85 -4.73 19.13
C LEU A 10 22.55 -5.57 17.88
N ILE A 11 23.24 -6.71 17.70
CA ILE A 11 22.98 -7.65 16.59
C ILE A 11 21.59 -8.27 16.70
N LEU A 12 21.13 -8.62 17.91
CA LEU A 12 19.76 -9.08 18.15
C LEU A 12 18.72 -7.98 17.85
N LEU A 13 18.98 -6.73 18.19
CA LEU A 13 18.11 -5.59 17.86
C LEU A 13 18.01 -5.34 16.34
N PHE A 14 19.08 -5.60 15.58
CA PHE A 14 19.04 -5.58 14.10
C PHE A 14 18.17 -6.71 13.52
N LEU A 15 18.14 -7.88 14.17
CA LEU A 15 17.30 -9.02 13.76
C LEU A 15 15.81 -8.86 14.16
N ILE A 16 15.52 -8.04 15.17
CA ILE A 16 14.14 -7.74 15.63
C ILE A 16 13.44 -6.71 14.72
N ASN A 17 14.13 -6.15 13.73
CA ASN A 17 13.51 -5.30 12.73
C ASN A 17 12.71 -6.13 11.71
N CYS A 18 11.70 -6.86 12.19
CA CYS A 18 10.63 -7.45 11.38
C CYS A 18 9.74 -6.33 10.83
N LYS A 19 10.29 -5.50 9.94
CA LYS A 19 9.51 -4.84 8.91
C LYS A 19 9.00 -5.94 7.96
N ASN A 20 7.75 -5.81 7.50
CA ASN A 20 7.11 -6.75 6.57
C ASN A 20 8.13 -7.21 5.51
N LYS A 21 8.44 -8.52 5.46
CA LYS A 21 9.42 -9.02 4.49
C LYS A 21 9.00 -8.59 3.08
N PRO A 22 9.95 -8.10 2.25
CA PRO A 22 9.67 -7.81 0.86
C PRO A 22 9.09 -9.03 0.16
N ILE A 23 8.13 -8.81 -0.73
CA ILE A 23 7.54 -9.85 -1.57
C ILE A 23 8.41 -10.00 -2.81
N GLU A 24 8.62 -11.24 -3.27
CA GLU A 24 9.25 -11.49 -4.56
C GLU A 24 8.32 -11.03 -5.70
N CYS A 25 8.81 -10.11 -6.53
CA CYS A 25 8.00 -9.52 -7.60
C CYS A 25 7.99 -10.35 -8.89
N GLU A 26 8.89 -11.33 -9.01
CA GLU A 26 8.87 -12.25 -10.14
C GLU A 26 7.72 -13.25 -9.95
N GLY A 27 6.84 -13.36 -10.95
CA GLY A 27 5.69 -14.27 -10.89
C GLY A 27 4.56 -13.84 -9.94
N VAL A 28 4.58 -12.61 -9.43
CA VAL A 28 3.51 -12.08 -8.57
C VAL A 28 2.18 -11.99 -9.34
N ASP A 29 1.12 -12.50 -8.74
CA ASP A 29 -0.26 -12.26 -9.19
C ASP A 29 -0.84 -11.08 -8.40
N ILE A 30 -1.40 -10.11 -9.12
CA ILE A 30 -1.98 -8.91 -8.51
C ILE A 30 -3.44 -8.76 -8.92
N GLN A 31 -4.30 -8.76 -7.92
CA GLN A 31 -5.71 -8.42 -8.04
C GLN A 31 -6.01 -7.14 -7.26
N ILE A 32 -6.85 -6.29 -7.84
CA ILE A 32 -7.35 -5.07 -7.19
C ILE A 32 -8.88 -5.17 -7.12
N GLU A 33 -9.43 -5.01 -5.93
CA GLU A 33 -10.88 -4.96 -5.67
C GLU A 33 -11.28 -3.55 -5.23
N ASN A 34 -12.09 -2.86 -6.03
CA ASN A 34 -12.72 -1.60 -5.65
C ASN A 34 -14.12 -1.90 -5.08
N ARG A 35 -14.24 -1.86 -3.75
CA ARG A 35 -15.50 -2.11 -3.05
C ARG A 35 -16.48 -0.94 -3.15
N TRP A 36 -16.03 0.18 -3.69
CA TRP A 36 -16.75 1.45 -3.76
C TRP A 36 -17.03 1.90 -5.19
N CYS A 37 -16.98 0.98 -6.16
CA CYS A 37 -17.15 1.31 -7.59
C CYS A 37 -18.48 2.00 -7.92
N GLU A 38 -19.53 1.77 -7.12
CA GLU A 38 -20.83 2.46 -7.27
C GLU A 38 -20.74 3.96 -6.91
N SER A 39 -19.76 4.35 -6.08
CA SER A 39 -19.61 5.73 -5.58
C SER A 39 -18.47 6.49 -6.25
N ASN A 40 -17.33 5.83 -6.51
CA ASN A 40 -16.14 6.45 -7.12
C ASN A 40 -15.97 6.11 -8.61
N GLY A 41 -16.87 5.28 -9.16
CA GLY A 41 -16.76 4.73 -10.51
C GLY A 41 -15.71 3.62 -10.63
N GLY A 42 -15.29 3.36 -11.86
CA GLY A 42 -14.24 2.39 -12.12
C GLY A 42 -14.66 0.92 -12.07
N ILE A 43 -13.66 0.05 -12.07
CA ILE A 43 -13.81 -1.39 -12.24
C ILE A 43 -13.94 -2.03 -10.85
N ARG A 44 -14.92 -2.94 -10.65
CA ARG A 44 -15.09 -3.63 -9.37
C ARG A 44 -13.92 -4.55 -9.03
N ASN A 45 -13.50 -5.39 -9.97
CA ASN A 45 -12.41 -6.35 -9.79
C ASN A 45 -11.51 -6.33 -11.03
N LEU A 46 -10.19 -6.18 -10.82
CA LEU A 46 -9.21 -6.16 -11.89
C LEU A 46 -8.04 -7.08 -11.57
N ASN A 47 -7.76 -8.03 -12.46
CA ASN A 47 -6.55 -8.84 -12.43
C ASN A 47 -5.51 -8.20 -13.36
N ILE A 48 -4.36 -7.80 -12.81
CA ILE A 48 -3.30 -7.16 -13.59
C ILE A 48 -2.57 -8.21 -14.43
N LYS A 49 -2.49 -7.99 -15.74
CA LYS A 49 -1.82 -8.93 -16.68
C LYS A 49 -0.55 -8.35 -17.30
N ASN A 50 -0.41 -7.02 -17.29
CA ASN A 50 0.76 -6.37 -17.83
C ASN A 50 1.96 -6.54 -16.88
N LYS A 51 3.07 -7.08 -17.39
CA LYS A 51 4.28 -7.36 -16.60
C LYS A 51 4.92 -6.10 -16.00
N THR A 52 4.87 -4.98 -16.72
CA THR A 52 5.40 -3.70 -16.24
C THR A 52 4.59 -3.20 -15.05
N ASP A 53 3.26 -3.27 -15.12
CA ASP A 53 2.39 -2.87 -14.02
C ASP A 53 2.55 -3.78 -12.80
N LEU A 54 2.67 -5.10 -13.03
CA LEU A 54 2.96 -6.07 -11.95
C LEU A 54 4.25 -5.72 -11.21
N ALA A 55 5.34 -5.53 -11.96
CA ALA A 55 6.64 -5.18 -11.39
C ALA A 55 6.62 -3.82 -10.69
N PHE A 56 5.96 -2.83 -11.28
CA PHE A 56 5.82 -1.50 -10.70
C PHE A 56 5.07 -1.53 -9.37
N ILE A 57 3.87 -2.11 -9.34
CA ILE A 57 3.02 -2.16 -8.14
C ILE A 57 3.73 -2.92 -7.02
N CYS A 58 4.31 -4.09 -7.32
CA CYS A 58 5.03 -4.87 -6.32
C CYS A 58 6.24 -4.11 -5.74
N LYS A 59 7.02 -3.44 -6.61
CA LYS A 59 8.17 -2.64 -6.16
C LYS A 59 7.76 -1.53 -5.20
N ARG A 60 6.73 -0.75 -5.53
CA ARG A 60 6.23 0.35 -4.68
C ARG A 60 5.73 -0.16 -3.32
N ILE A 61 4.98 -1.25 -3.32
CA ILE A 61 4.49 -1.87 -2.07
C ILE A 61 5.61 -2.35 -1.16
N ASN A 62 6.69 -2.90 -1.72
CA ASN A 62 7.85 -3.32 -0.93
C ASN A 62 8.57 -2.13 -0.27
N GLN A 63 8.38 -0.91 -0.77
CA GLN A 63 8.97 0.32 -0.22
C GLN A 63 8.11 0.99 0.86
N PHE A 64 6.93 0.45 1.19
CA PHE A 64 6.04 1.03 2.21
C PHE A 64 6.70 1.23 3.58
N SER A 65 7.73 0.46 3.91
CA SER A 65 8.46 0.64 5.18
C SER A 65 9.31 1.92 5.24
N GLU A 66 9.46 2.61 4.11
CA GLU A 66 10.18 3.87 3.90
C GLU A 66 9.20 5.04 3.63
N GLY A 67 7.91 4.77 3.46
CA GLY A 67 6.90 5.77 3.14
C GLY A 67 6.55 6.68 4.33
N GLU A 68 6.04 7.87 4.02
CA GLU A 68 5.56 8.82 5.02
C GLU A 68 4.32 8.28 5.74
N GLU A 69 4.38 8.22 7.07
CA GLU A 69 3.23 7.79 7.87
C GLU A 69 2.19 8.89 8.00
N VAL A 70 0.95 8.57 7.64
CA VAL A 70 -0.19 9.50 7.69
C VAL A 70 -1.22 9.04 8.72
N ARG A 71 -1.70 10.00 9.53
CA ARG A 71 -2.83 9.79 10.44
C ARG A 71 -4.14 10.02 9.68
N ILE A 72 -5.05 9.06 9.78
CA ILE A 72 -6.35 9.12 9.12
C ILE A 72 -7.43 9.43 10.15
N ALA A 73 -8.12 10.55 9.95
CA ALA A 73 -9.28 10.91 10.77
C ALA A 73 -10.56 10.26 10.25
N TYR A 74 -10.73 10.18 8.92
CA TYR A 74 -11.94 9.68 8.26
C TYR A 74 -11.61 8.93 6.96
N SER A 75 -12.31 7.84 6.71
CA SER A 75 -12.26 7.04 5.49
C SER A 75 -13.59 7.12 4.74
N TYR A 76 -13.52 7.18 3.42
CA TYR A 76 -14.65 7.34 2.50
C TYR A 76 -14.55 6.35 1.33
N GLY A 77 -13.99 5.17 1.58
CA GLY A 77 -13.93 4.11 0.59
C GLY A 77 -12.74 3.18 0.76
N GLU A 78 -12.88 1.99 0.20
CA GLU A 78 -11.89 0.91 0.32
C GLU A 78 -11.55 0.32 -1.05
N ILE A 79 -10.25 0.16 -1.28
CA ILE A 79 -9.66 -0.66 -2.35
C ILE A 79 -8.80 -1.71 -1.68
N ASP A 80 -8.98 -2.97 -2.05
CA ASP A 80 -8.09 -4.03 -1.59
C ASP A 80 -7.15 -4.45 -2.71
N LEU A 81 -5.85 -4.47 -2.42
CA LEU A 81 -4.84 -5.04 -3.28
C LEU A 81 -4.46 -6.41 -2.75
N TYR A 82 -4.48 -7.43 -3.60
CA TYR A 82 -4.04 -8.78 -3.28
C TYR A 82 -2.79 -9.06 -4.09
N LEU A 83 -1.67 -9.28 -3.39
CA LEU A 83 -0.41 -9.71 -3.97
C LEU A 83 -0.23 -11.18 -3.59
N ASN A 84 -0.49 -12.07 -4.53
CA ASN A 84 -0.74 -13.48 -4.27
C ASN A 84 -1.84 -13.63 -3.19
N THR A 85 -1.55 -14.22 -2.03
CA THR A 85 -2.49 -14.37 -0.92
C THR A 85 -2.45 -13.21 0.09
N ARG A 86 -1.52 -12.25 -0.07
CA ARG A 86 -1.36 -11.13 0.87
C ARG A 86 -2.30 -9.99 0.49
N LYS A 87 -3.25 -9.71 1.37
CA LYS A 87 -4.11 -8.54 1.30
C LYS A 87 -3.40 -7.28 1.82
N ILE A 88 -3.53 -6.19 1.07
CA ILE A 88 -3.11 -4.84 1.42
C ILE A 88 -4.34 -3.94 1.25
N GLN A 89 -4.83 -3.43 2.37
CA GLN A 89 -5.96 -2.51 2.35
C GLN A 89 -5.45 -1.12 1.96
N ALA A 90 -6.06 -0.54 0.94
CA ALA A 90 -5.96 0.87 0.61
C ALA A 90 -7.31 1.54 0.89
N ILE A 91 -7.29 2.77 1.39
CA ILE A 91 -8.51 3.51 1.72
C ILE A 91 -8.48 4.88 1.08
N PHE A 92 -9.64 5.29 0.57
CA PHE A 92 -9.90 6.68 0.22
C PHE A 92 -10.12 7.45 1.51
N THR A 93 -9.47 8.60 1.62
CA THR A 93 -9.55 9.48 2.77
C THR A 93 -10.25 10.77 2.36
N TYR A 94 -10.61 11.61 3.33
CA TYR A 94 -11.21 12.91 2.99
C TYR A 94 -10.21 13.83 2.26
N LYS A 95 -8.98 13.97 2.79
CA LYS A 95 -7.98 14.95 2.31
C LYS A 95 -6.73 14.36 1.67
N ASN A 96 -6.30 13.18 2.12
CA ASN A 96 -4.97 12.65 1.79
C ASN A 96 -4.99 11.74 0.56
N GLY A 97 -6.06 11.76 -0.25
CA GLY A 97 -6.21 10.83 -1.37
C GLY A 97 -6.37 9.39 -0.89
N VAL A 98 -5.62 8.49 -1.53
CA VAL A 98 -5.55 7.06 -1.20
C VAL A 98 -4.35 6.79 -0.32
N VAL A 99 -4.54 6.04 0.76
CA VAL A 99 -3.46 5.60 1.65
C VAL A 99 -3.49 4.09 1.86
N TYR A 100 -2.33 3.49 2.13
CA TYR A 100 -2.15 2.04 2.22
C TYR A 100 -1.85 1.64 3.65
N ARG A 101 -2.60 0.68 4.18
CA ARG A 101 -2.43 0.20 5.54
C ARG A 101 -1.19 -0.69 5.65
N VAL A 102 -0.26 -0.30 6.53
CA VAL A 102 0.99 -1.03 6.79
C VAL A 102 1.05 -1.67 8.18
N GLY A 103 0.11 -1.31 9.06
CA GLY A 103 -0.03 -1.85 10.41
C GLY A 103 -1.35 -1.45 11.07
N VAL A 104 -1.49 -1.75 12.37
CA VAL A 104 -2.65 -1.30 13.15
C VAL A 104 -2.57 0.22 13.31
N GLY A 105 -3.54 0.95 12.74
CA GLY A 105 -3.59 2.41 12.78
C GLY A 105 -2.49 3.13 12.01
N ARG A 106 -1.68 2.41 11.23
CA ARG A 106 -0.54 2.97 10.47
C ARG A 106 -0.80 2.86 8.97
N TYR A 107 -0.68 3.99 8.29
CA TYR A 107 -0.93 4.14 6.86
C TYR A 107 0.23 4.88 6.22
N VAL A 108 0.50 4.58 4.95
CA VAL A 108 1.48 5.30 4.14
C VAL A 108 0.82 5.85 2.89
N HIS A 109 1.33 6.97 2.41
CA HIS A 109 0.96 7.54 1.12
C HIS A 109 2.00 7.19 0.06
N ASP A 110 1.53 6.89 -1.15
CA ASP A 110 2.38 6.68 -2.33
C ASP A 110 1.67 7.23 -3.56
N GLU A 111 2.08 8.42 -3.99
CA GLU A 111 1.48 9.17 -5.10
C GLU A 111 1.51 8.41 -6.42
N GLU A 112 2.68 7.86 -6.78
CA GLU A 112 2.88 7.19 -8.07
C GLU A 112 2.08 5.89 -8.13
N LEU A 113 2.07 5.11 -7.04
CA LEU A 113 1.25 3.92 -6.94
C LEU A 113 -0.24 4.26 -7.02
N THR A 114 -0.66 5.31 -6.32
CA THR A 114 -2.05 5.78 -6.33
C THR A 114 -2.50 6.15 -7.73
N ASN A 115 -1.73 6.97 -8.44
CA ASN A 115 -2.07 7.40 -9.79
C ASN A 115 -2.16 6.21 -10.75
N ARG A 116 -1.23 5.26 -10.65
CA ARG A 116 -1.27 4.02 -11.45
C ARG A 116 -2.53 3.19 -11.15
N ILE A 117 -2.90 3.02 -9.87
CA ILE A 117 -4.09 2.25 -9.50
C ILE A 117 -5.36 2.94 -9.99
N LEU A 118 -5.49 4.25 -9.81
CA LEU A 118 -6.66 5.00 -10.26
C LEU A 118 -6.83 4.91 -11.78
N GLU A 119 -5.74 5.01 -12.53
CA GLU A 119 -5.73 4.83 -14.00
C GLU A 119 -6.18 3.42 -14.39
N LEU A 120 -5.53 2.37 -13.85
CA LEU A 120 -5.84 0.97 -14.15
C LEU A 120 -7.29 0.63 -13.83
N MET A 121 -7.78 1.12 -12.69
CA MET A 121 -9.14 0.87 -12.20
C MET A 121 -10.18 1.81 -12.80
N LYS A 122 -9.78 2.82 -13.60
CA LYS A 122 -10.67 3.85 -14.16
C LYS A 122 -11.48 4.58 -13.10
N ILE A 123 -10.87 4.84 -11.95
CA ILE A 123 -11.51 5.55 -10.84
C ILE A 123 -11.31 7.04 -11.04
N ASN A 124 -12.41 7.80 -10.98
CA ASN A 124 -12.38 9.23 -11.29
C ASN A 124 -12.18 10.10 -10.05
N ASN A 125 -12.53 9.60 -8.86
CA ASN A 125 -12.48 10.35 -7.61
C ASN A 125 -11.36 9.84 -6.72
N ARG A 126 -10.38 10.72 -6.46
CA ARG A 126 -9.21 10.43 -5.65
C ARG A 126 -9.43 10.65 -4.15
N CYS A 127 -10.18 11.68 -3.79
CA CYS A 127 -10.71 11.89 -2.46
C CYS A 127 -11.98 12.74 -2.50
N TRP A 128 -12.52 13.07 -1.33
CA TRP A 128 -13.86 13.63 -1.15
C TRP A 128 -13.86 15.06 -0.61
N ASP A 129 -12.69 15.70 -0.51
CA ASP A 129 -12.54 17.14 -0.31
C ASP A 129 -12.52 17.85 -1.68
N GLU A 130 -13.22 18.97 -1.81
CA GLU A 130 -13.20 19.81 -3.03
C GLU A 130 -11.79 20.33 -3.35
N ASN A 131 -10.92 20.39 -2.35
CA ASN A 131 -9.52 20.78 -2.49
C ASN A 131 -8.58 19.60 -2.75
N CYS A 132 -9.11 18.41 -2.98
CA CYS A 132 -8.34 17.24 -3.40
C CYS A 132 -7.73 17.50 -4.78
N ARG A 133 -6.49 17.97 -4.81
CA ARG A 133 -5.73 18.19 -6.05
C ARG A 133 -4.87 16.99 -6.40
#